data_AF-A0A7W3N2D9-F1
#
_entry.id   AF-A0A7W3N2D9-F1
#
_cell.length_a   1.000
_cell.length_b   1.000
_cell.length_c   1.000
_cell.angle_alpha   90.00
_cell.angle_beta   90.00
_cell.angle_gamma   90.00
#
_symmetry.space_group_name_H-M   'P 1'
#
loop_
_entity.id
_entity.type
_entity.pdbx_description
1 polymer ?
#
loop_
_entity_poly.entity_id
_entity_poly.type
_entity_poly.pdbx_seq_one_letter_code
_entity_poly.pdbx_strand_id
1 'polypeptide(L)'
;MIEMLVGALIFGTGLAVGRLLPRREHKSKAVETGPLCQCGHGASFHDVEGRCRAGVERAKWNNGAWVGNELLPCECQKYTGPEPLPSFYAPELPE
;
A
#
# COMPACT_ATOMS: atom_id res chain seq x y z
N MET A 1 -17.26 12.86 47.05
CA MET A 1 -15.82 13.21 46.87
C MET A 1 -15.09 12.12 46.10
N ILE A 2 -15.15 10.86 46.53
CA ILE A 2 -14.48 9.72 45.88
C ILE A 2 -14.95 9.54 44.42
N GLU A 3 -16.26 9.54 44.16
CA GLU A 3 -16.81 9.44 42.80
C GLU A 3 -16.30 10.52 41.84
N MET A 4 -16.08 11.75 42.33
CA MET A 4 -15.55 12.83 41.51
C MET A 4 -14.07 12.65 41.19
N LEU A 5 -13.30 12.07 42.13
CA LEU A 5 -11.90 11.73 41.90
C LEU A 5 -11.74 10.59 40.90
N VAL A 6 -12.60 9.57 41.00
CA VAL A 6 -12.63 8.45 40.06
C VAL A 6 -12.99 8.94 38.66
N GLY A 7 -14.04 9.76 38.54
CA GLY A 7 -14.44 10.36 37.26
C GLY A 7 -13.34 11.24 36.64
N ALA A 8 -12.68 12.07 37.46
CA ALA A 8 -11.57 12.90 37.01
C ALA A 8 -10.37 12.06 36.53
N LEU A 9 -10.07 10.96 37.20
CA LEU A 9 -9.02 10.02 36.79
C LEU A 9 -9.34 9.34 35.45
N ILE A 10 -10.55 8.83 35.28
CA ILE A 10 -10.97 8.17 34.03
C ILE A 10 -10.91 9.16 32.85
N PHE A 11 -11.43 10.38 33.05
CA PHE A 11 -11.40 11.40 32.02
C PHE A 11 -9.97 11.85 31.69
N GLY A 12 -9.16 12.14 32.72
CA GLY A 12 -7.78 12.58 32.55
C GLY A 12 -6.91 11.56 31.83
N THR A 13 -7.07 10.28 32.18
CA THR A 13 -6.36 9.19 31.52
C THR A 13 -6.79 9.03 30.06
N GLY A 14 -8.09 9.07 29.74
CA GLY A 14 -8.57 9.03 28.35
C GLY A 14 -8.06 10.19 27.50
N LEU A 15 -8.05 11.40 28.05
CA LEU A 15 -7.54 12.59 27.36
C LEU A 15 -6.02 12.52 27.10
N ALA A 16 -5.27 12.06 28.09
CA ALA A 16 -3.82 11.87 27.97
C ALA A 16 -3.51 10.83 26.89
N VAL A 17 -4.20 9.68 26.94
CA VAL A 17 -4.05 8.61 25.95
C VAL A 17 -4.41 9.09 24.54
N GLY A 18 -5.52 9.81 24.36
CA GLY A 18 -5.93 10.32 23.04
C GLY A 18 -5.00 11.39 22.45
N ARG A 19 -4.25 12.12 23.29
CA ARG A 19 -3.23 13.07 22.84
C ARG A 19 -1.89 12.42 22.53
N LEU A 20 -1.53 11.40 23.30
CA LEU A 20 -0.24 10.72 23.16
C LEU A 20 -0.25 9.68 22.05
N LEU A 21 -1.41 9.08 21.76
CA LEU A 21 -1.53 8.13 20.65
C LEU A 21 -1.66 8.86 19.31
N PRO A 22 -0.91 8.43 18.27
CA PRO A 22 -1.02 9.01 16.94
C PRO A 22 -2.41 8.77 16.34
N ARG A 23 -2.95 9.81 15.69
CA ARG A 23 -4.23 9.74 14.98
C ARG A 23 -4.14 8.66 13.90
N ARG A 24 -4.96 7.60 14.00
CA ARG A 24 -5.13 6.66 12.90
C ARG A 24 -5.76 7.40 11.73
N GLU A 25 -4.96 7.69 10.70
CA GLU A 25 -5.45 8.25 9.45
C GLU A 25 -6.28 7.20 8.72
N HIS A 26 -7.60 7.36 8.71
CA HIS A 26 -8.46 6.60 7.80
C HIS A 26 -8.45 7.32 6.45
N LYS A 27 -7.43 7.06 5.65
CA LYS A 27 -7.25 7.69 4.34
C LYS A 27 -8.14 7.00 3.29
N SER A 28 -9.44 7.25 3.30
CA SER A 28 -10.29 6.88 2.18
C SER A 28 -10.39 8.02 1.17
N LYS A 29 -9.55 7.99 0.12
CA LYS A 29 -9.86 8.46 -1.25
C LYS A 29 -8.57 8.63 -2.05
N ALA A 30 -8.44 7.89 -3.15
CA ALA A 30 -8.80 8.26 -4.52
C ALA A 30 -8.42 7.06 -5.39
N VAL A 31 -9.21 6.73 -6.43
CA VAL A 31 -8.70 5.85 -7.48
C VAL A 31 -7.71 6.69 -8.30
N GLU A 32 -6.50 6.78 -7.79
CA GLU A 32 -5.34 7.21 -8.54
C GLU A 32 -5.11 6.15 -9.62
N THR A 33 -5.07 6.55 -10.89
CA THR A 33 -4.63 5.69 -11.99
C THR A 33 -3.12 5.48 -11.87
N GLY A 34 -2.71 4.77 -10.82
CA GLY A 34 -1.35 4.33 -10.58
C GLY A 34 -1.04 3.05 -11.37
N PRO A 35 0.24 2.69 -11.49
CA PRO A 35 0.65 1.54 -12.29
C PRO A 35 0.00 0.25 -11.75
N LEU A 36 -0.75 -0.43 -12.62
CA LEU A 36 -1.33 -1.76 -12.38
C LEU A 36 -0.22 -2.81 -12.26
N CYS A 37 -0.47 -3.91 -11.53
CA CYS A 37 0.52 -4.98 -11.28
C CYS A 37 1.34 -5.41 -12.52
N GLN A 38 2.54 -4.89 -12.65
CA GLN A 38 3.57 -5.30 -13.62
C GLN A 38 4.95 -5.47 -12.97
N CYS A 39 5.01 -5.36 -11.65
CA CYS A 39 6.21 -5.41 -10.83
C CYS A 39 6.74 -6.84 -10.56
N GLY A 40 6.01 -7.89 -10.96
CA GLY A 40 6.41 -9.29 -10.77
C GLY A 40 6.31 -9.82 -9.33
N HIS A 41 5.93 -9.00 -8.36
CA HIS A 41 5.77 -9.40 -6.96
C HIS A 41 4.49 -10.20 -6.71
N GLY A 42 4.59 -11.17 -5.81
CA GLY A 42 3.45 -11.99 -5.39
C GLY A 42 2.35 -11.17 -4.72
N ALA A 43 1.12 -11.68 -4.77
CA ALA A 43 -0.05 -11.03 -4.16
C ALA A 43 0.10 -10.81 -2.65
N SER A 44 0.93 -11.60 -1.97
CA SER A 44 1.23 -11.49 -0.53
C SER A 44 1.94 -10.19 -0.13
N PHE A 45 2.59 -9.49 -1.06
CA PHE A 45 3.25 -8.21 -0.79
C PHE A 45 2.31 -7.00 -0.82
N HIS A 46 1.03 -7.21 -1.14
CA HIS A 46 0.03 -6.15 -1.21
C HIS A 46 -0.75 -6.05 0.09
N ASP A 47 -0.99 -4.83 0.54
CA ASP A 47 -1.85 -4.59 1.69
C ASP A 47 -3.34 -4.53 1.35
N VAL A 48 -4.17 -4.27 2.35
CA VAL A 48 -5.63 -4.19 2.22
C VAL A 48 -6.09 -3.07 1.28
N GLU A 49 -5.26 -2.05 1.06
CA GLU A 49 -5.52 -0.94 0.15
C GLU A 49 -4.98 -1.25 -1.25
N GLY A 50 -4.34 -2.41 -1.45
CA GLY A 50 -3.77 -2.85 -2.72
C GLY A 50 -2.39 -2.25 -3.02
N ARG A 51 -1.73 -1.59 -2.06
CA ARG A 51 -0.38 -1.02 -2.26
C ARG A 51 0.68 -2.10 -2.06
N CYS A 52 1.65 -2.17 -2.97
CA CYS A 52 2.78 -3.08 -2.85
C CYS A 52 3.80 -2.56 -1.83
N ARG A 53 4.26 -3.43 -0.92
CA ARG A 53 5.29 -3.10 0.10
C ARG A 53 6.67 -3.69 -0.19
N ALA A 54 6.87 -4.26 -1.38
CA ALA A 54 8.16 -4.77 -1.82
C ALA A 54 9.06 -3.65 -2.39
N GLY A 55 10.36 -3.94 -2.50
CA GLY A 55 11.32 -3.09 -3.23
C GLY A 55 11.55 -3.60 -4.65
N VAL A 56 11.84 -2.70 -5.59
CA VAL A 56 12.27 -3.01 -6.95
C VAL A 56 13.66 -2.45 -7.20
N GLU A 57 14.53 -3.22 -7.84
CA GLU A 57 15.80 -2.69 -8.34
C GLU A 57 15.55 -1.87 -9.60
N ARG A 58 16.04 -0.63 -9.62
CA ARG A 58 16.07 0.21 -10.82
C ARG A 58 17.48 0.67 -11.13
N ALA A 59 17.79 0.75 -12.41
CA ALA A 59 19.06 1.32 -12.87
C ALA A 59 19.13 2.80 -12.46
N LYS A 60 20.21 3.16 -11.78
CA LYS A 60 20.54 4.53 -11.40
C LYS A 60 21.43 5.14 -12.48
N TRP A 61 21.07 6.33 -12.94
CA TRP A 61 21.79 7.08 -13.95
C TRP A 61 22.25 8.42 -13.40
N ASN A 62 23.47 8.83 -13.73
CA ASN A 62 24.03 10.14 -13.40
C ASN A 62 24.59 10.76 -14.69
N ASN A 63 24.06 11.93 -15.09
CA ASN A 63 24.45 12.62 -16.32
C ASN A 63 24.49 11.72 -17.57
N GLY A 64 23.54 10.80 -17.69
CA GLY A 64 23.48 9.86 -18.82
C GLY A 64 24.46 8.69 -18.74
N ALA A 65 25.26 8.56 -17.68
CA ALA A 65 26.04 7.37 -17.40
C ALA A 65 25.33 6.47 -16.38
N TRP A 66 25.31 5.16 -16.64
CA TRP A 66 24.85 4.18 -15.66
C TRP A 66 25.83 4.12 -14.48
N VAL A 67 25.31 4.23 -13.25
CA VAL A 67 26.13 4.25 -12.02
C VAL A 67 25.83 3.09 -11.07
N GLY A 68 24.90 2.21 -11.42
CA GLY A 68 24.54 1.04 -10.62
C GLY A 68 23.04 0.77 -10.60
N ASN A 69 22.63 -0.13 -9.71
CA ASN A 69 21.22 -0.35 -9.38
C ASN A 69 20.92 0.23 -8.00
N GLU A 70 19.69 0.72 -7.82
CA GLU A 70 19.17 1.20 -6.55
C GLU A 70 17.88 0.46 -6.22
N LEU A 71 17.75 0.05 -4.95
CA LEU A 71 16.52 -0.55 -4.45
C LEU A 71 15.54 0.56 -4.05
N LEU A 72 14.46 0.70 -4.80
CA LEU A 72 13.41 1.69 -4.56
C LEU A 72 12.11 1.01 -4.12
N PRO A 73 11.23 1.69 -3.37
CA PRO A 73 9.89 1.18 -3.08
C PRO A 73 9.13 0.88 -4.37
N CYS A 74 8.36 -0.21 -4.37
CA CYS A 74 7.50 -0.54 -5.49
C CYS A 74 6.24 0.33 -5.48
N GLU A 75 5.98 1.04 -6.57
CA GLU A 75 4.84 1.95 -6.70
C GLU A 75 3.62 1.28 -7.35
N CYS A 76 3.61 -0.05 -7.52
CA CYS A 76 2.51 -0.79 -8.16
C CYS A 76 1.27 -0.91 -7.25
N GLN A 77 0.10 -0.85 -7.90
CA GLN A 77 -1.22 -1.02 -7.31
C GLN A 77 -1.83 -2.35 -7.76
N LYS A 78 -2.36 -3.11 -6.80
CA LYS A 78 -3.05 -4.38 -7.07
C LYS A 78 -4.27 -4.12 -7.94
N TYR A 79 -4.33 -4.80 -9.08
CA TYR A 79 -5.54 -4.84 -9.88
C TYR A 79 -6.60 -5.65 -9.15
N THR A 80 -7.75 -5.03 -8.91
CA THR A 80 -8.93 -5.62 -8.26
C THR A 80 -10.14 -5.66 -9.20
N GLY A 81 -9.94 -5.34 -10.49
CA GLY A 81 -11.01 -5.35 -11.49
C GLY A 81 -11.41 -6.77 -11.94
N PRO A 82 -12.31 -6.88 -12.94
CA PRO A 82 -12.75 -8.17 -13.48
C PRO A 82 -11.56 -9.00 -13.96
N GLU A 83 -11.72 -10.32 -14.01
CA GLU A 83 -10.67 -11.23 -14.48
C GLU A 83 -10.09 -10.71 -15.81
N PRO A 84 -8.76 -10.46 -15.87
CA PRO A 84 -8.15 -9.97 -17.10
C PRO A 84 -8.37 -11.01 -18.19
N LEU A 85 -8.75 -10.55 -19.39
CA LEU A 85 -8.89 -11.44 -20.54
C LEU A 85 -7.61 -12.27 -20.69
N PRO A 86 -7.71 -13.60 -20.84
CA PRO A 86 -6.54 -14.44 -21.02
C PRO A 86 -5.73 -13.91 -22.21
N SER A 87 -4.43 -13.66 -22.00
CA SER A 87 -3.52 -13.13 -23.02
C SER A 87 -3.34 -14.07 -24.22
N PHE A 88 -3.77 -15.33 -24.06
CA PHE A 88 -3.85 -16.33 -25.11
C PHE A 88 -5.29 -16.82 -25.25
N TYR A 89 -6.10 -16.13 -26.06
CA TYR A 89 -7.23 -16.77 -26.72
C TYR A 89 -6.79 -17.15 -28.13
N ALA A 90 -6.09 -18.29 -28.26
CA ALA A 90 -5.96 -18.95 -29.54
C ALA A 90 -7.11 -19.97 -29.62
N PRO A 91 -8.12 -19.77 -30.48
CA PRO A 91 -9.08 -20.84 -30.73
C PRO A 91 -8.34 -22.07 -31.28
N GLU A 92 -8.80 -23.27 -30.94
CA GLU A 92 -8.27 -24.50 -31.52
C GLU A 92 -8.36 -24.41 -33.05
N LEU A 93 -7.24 -24.68 -33.74
CA LEU A 93 -7.26 -24.72 -35.21
C LEU A 93 -8.16 -25.88 -35.63
N PRO A 94 -9.13 -25.68 -36.54
CA PRO A 94 -9.86 -26.79 -37.11
C PRO A 94 -8.88 -27.70 -37.84
N GLU A 95 -9.05 -29.00 -37.63
CA GLU A 95 -8.32 -30.10 -38.27
C GLU A 95 -8.46 -30.12 -39.80
#